data_AF-A0A3A4F1Z5-F1
#
_entry.id   AF-A0A3A4F1Z5-F1
#
_cell.length_a   1.000
_cell.length_b   1.000
_cell.length_c   1.000
_cell.angle_alpha   90.00
_cell.angle_beta   90.00
_cell.angle_gamma   90.00
#
_symmetry.space_group_name_H-M   'P 1'
#
loop_
_entity.id
_entity.type
_entity.pdbx_description
1 polymer ?
#
loop_
_entity_poly.entity_id
_entity_poly.type
_entity_poly.pdbx_seq_one_letter_code
_entity_poly.pdbx_strand_id
1 'polypeptide(L)'
;MTSRKVRKYLKAQQKARRRAQRDQTRGTDTQVASTPNDRVVRAAPTVAVLAGLGLIATVVGSAAMEMTGETQEQPVVLEPHAVAGPEVAETLTCPSVPGRPETLSEQGVLEYEERDDSAAANTTAMVFAATDGKFPAVEWFALDDQGRGEAENLISEGNRDDATEGPLADRPFISGEFETEEGVHLLEVEPLPGRSPSRAAVAAAAYSYSADSGPVTGLTAGMCDAPGRSQWFLGPETGAGANSLLTLANPHSRDATAEVRTYDADGDTGMLGSATVLIPQNSVRTVNVAGIAEPDSEIAVHVQASGAPVAGHLQSASAAGGSGLGVEVLTALPGPQQQHIAVGVPAGSEEDPQLWFYAPGDESVTVELQVFGPDGQVETDTPGVFTVEPGRVSAPGLHGLPSGTYDIVVNSDLPTLAAVRSAGDGQPVTVEVDPEPDPIAGEEIEAENQEQERDPIADFSWSAAAEPLSAGSGAVLPREHRTDLRFLAPSEDQQAQVTYRLLDSEGERTDDLVLEVPAGASAEVTYDDLVDHSQDGGLADLSAVIITAGEGEVFGGTVTRDEAGGFTSTPIVPISPSAQYVPLRVER
;
A
#
# COMPACT_ATOMS: atom_id res chain seq x y z
N MET A 1 -14.67 17.98 11.75
CA MET A 1 -15.00 19.20 10.98
C MET A 1 -13.76 19.70 10.25
N THR A 2 -13.79 19.78 8.93
CA THR A 2 -12.64 20.21 8.11
C THR A 2 -12.47 21.73 8.14
N SER A 3 -11.28 22.21 8.52
CA SER A 3 -10.95 23.63 8.49
C SER A 3 -11.17 24.23 7.09
N ARG A 4 -11.68 25.47 7.02
CA ARG A 4 -11.81 26.23 5.76
C ARG A 4 -10.48 26.32 5.00
N LYS A 5 -9.36 26.29 5.73
CA LYS A 5 -8.00 26.25 5.18
C LYS A 5 -7.77 24.98 4.36
N VAL A 6 -8.08 23.82 4.94
CA VAL A 6 -7.89 22.51 4.30
C VAL A 6 -8.75 22.35 3.06
N ARG A 7 -10.03 22.73 3.11
CA ARG A 7 -10.90 22.71 1.92
C ARG A 7 -10.33 23.55 0.77
N LYS A 8 -9.81 24.75 1.09
CA LYS A 8 -9.16 25.60 0.09
C LYS A 8 -7.89 24.96 -0.48
N TYR A 9 -7.13 24.25 0.36
CA TYR A 9 -5.94 23.52 -0.05
C TYR A 9 -6.27 22.37 -1.01
N LEU A 10 -7.21 21.49 -0.66
CA LEU A 10 -7.68 20.39 -1.52
C LEU A 10 -8.22 20.89 -2.86
N LYS A 11 -9.08 21.91 -2.86
CA LYS A 11 -9.59 22.55 -4.09
C LYS A 11 -8.47 23.14 -4.95
N ALA A 12 -7.40 23.65 -4.33
CA ALA A 12 -6.24 24.15 -5.06
C ALA A 12 -5.45 23.00 -5.71
N GLN A 13 -5.25 21.89 -5.00
CA GLN A 13 -4.59 20.68 -5.51
C GLN A 13 -5.35 20.09 -6.71
N GLN A 14 -6.66 19.85 -6.57
CA GLN A 14 -7.53 19.36 -7.65
C GLN A 14 -7.49 20.28 -8.88
N LYS A 15 -7.53 21.60 -8.67
CA LYS A 15 -7.47 22.58 -9.76
C LYS A 15 -6.11 22.62 -10.45
N ALA A 16 -5.02 22.49 -9.70
CA ALA A 16 -3.67 22.44 -10.24
C ALA A 16 -3.50 21.19 -11.12
N ARG A 17 -3.97 20.03 -10.63
CA ARG A 17 -3.97 18.77 -11.37
C ARG A 17 -4.79 18.84 -12.66
N ARG A 18 -6.06 19.27 -12.60
CA ARG A 18 -6.91 19.44 -13.80
C ARG A 18 -6.28 20.36 -14.86
N ARG A 19 -5.42 21.29 -14.45
CA ARG A 19 -4.64 22.14 -15.37
C ARG A 19 -3.46 21.37 -15.98
N ALA A 20 -2.67 20.67 -15.15
CA ALA A 20 -1.53 19.88 -15.60
C ALA A 20 -1.96 18.80 -16.62
N GLN A 21 -3.07 18.10 -16.36
CA GLN A 21 -3.63 17.10 -17.27
C GLN A 21 -4.02 17.69 -18.63
N ARG A 22 -4.70 18.85 -18.63
CA ARG A 22 -5.07 19.57 -19.87
C ARG A 22 -3.86 20.02 -20.68
N ASP A 23 -2.76 20.34 -20.03
CA ASP A 23 -1.53 20.74 -20.69
C ASP A 23 -0.77 19.52 -21.23
N GLN A 24 -0.80 18.37 -20.55
CA GLN A 24 -0.28 17.09 -21.06
C GLN A 24 -1.06 16.61 -22.30
N THR A 25 -2.39 16.66 -22.31
CA THR A 25 -3.22 16.32 -23.49
C THR A 25 -3.02 17.29 -24.67
N ARG A 26 -2.55 18.52 -24.43
CA ARG A 26 -2.16 19.46 -25.50
C ARG A 26 -0.73 19.25 -26.00
N GLY A 27 0.15 18.69 -25.17
CA GLY A 27 1.54 18.39 -25.51
C GLY A 27 1.68 17.22 -26.50
N THR A 28 0.76 16.25 -26.47
CA THR A 28 0.72 15.11 -27.40
C THR A 28 0.36 15.48 -28.84
N ASP A 29 -0.23 16.66 -29.08
CA ASP A 29 -0.56 17.16 -30.42
C ASP A 29 0.59 17.94 -31.11
N THR A 30 1.75 18.07 -30.45
CA THR A 30 2.90 18.82 -31.01
C THR A 30 4.17 17.99 -31.04
N GLN A 31 4.23 16.98 -31.92
CA GLN A 31 5.48 16.34 -32.27
C GLN A 31 6.10 16.90 -33.57
N VAL A 32 7.40 17.17 -33.46
CA VAL A 32 8.44 17.32 -34.51
C VAL A 32 8.59 18.71 -35.17
N ALA A 33 9.53 19.49 -34.62
CA ALA A 33 10.43 20.30 -35.44
C ALA A 33 11.88 20.00 -35.06
N SER A 34 12.43 18.96 -35.69
CA SER A 34 13.86 18.68 -35.73
C SER A 34 14.61 19.88 -36.31
N THR A 35 15.67 20.36 -35.64
CA THR A 35 16.72 21.16 -36.30
C THR A 35 18.11 20.62 -35.97
N PRO A 36 19.07 20.75 -36.91
CA PRO A 36 20.20 19.83 -37.02
C PRO A 36 21.46 20.28 -36.27
N ASN A 37 22.30 19.27 -36.01
CA ASN A 37 23.71 19.30 -35.59
C ASN A 37 24.53 20.46 -36.17
N ASP A 38 25.38 21.07 -35.33
CA ASP A 38 26.84 21.05 -35.52
C ASP A 38 27.55 21.83 -34.41
N ARG A 39 28.44 21.16 -33.64
CA ARG A 39 29.88 21.50 -33.57
C ARG A 39 30.62 20.61 -32.59
N VAL A 40 31.38 19.69 -33.19
CA VAL A 40 32.50 18.95 -32.61
C VAL A 40 33.60 19.93 -32.19
N VAL A 41 34.01 19.91 -30.92
CA VAL A 41 35.31 20.42 -30.48
C VAL A 41 36.09 19.28 -29.81
N ARG A 42 37.16 18.89 -30.48
CA ARG A 42 38.19 17.94 -30.03
C ARG A 42 38.94 18.50 -28.82
N ALA A 43 39.12 17.69 -27.78
CA ALA A 43 40.22 17.83 -26.83
C ALA A 43 40.97 16.48 -26.72
N ALA A 44 42.30 16.57 -26.78
CA ALA A 44 43.24 15.46 -26.90
C ALA A 44 43.48 14.71 -25.55
N PRO A 45 43.98 13.47 -25.58
CA PRO A 45 44.26 12.71 -24.37
C PRO A 45 45.66 13.03 -23.84
N THR A 46 45.80 13.10 -22.50
CA THR A 46 47.12 13.12 -21.85
C THR A 46 47.33 11.80 -21.14
N VAL A 47 48.38 11.11 -21.58
CA VAL A 47 48.92 9.86 -21.03
C VAL A 47 49.68 10.15 -19.73
N ALA A 48 49.49 9.32 -18.70
CA ALA A 48 50.49 9.15 -17.64
C ALA A 48 50.56 7.65 -17.26
N VAL A 49 51.79 7.16 -17.21
CA VAL A 49 52.21 5.76 -17.08
C VAL A 49 52.54 5.42 -15.62
N LEU A 50 52.12 4.22 -15.23
CA LEU A 50 52.56 3.28 -14.18
C LEU A 50 53.81 3.61 -13.32
N ALA A 51 53.68 3.37 -12.01
CA ALA A 51 54.55 2.55 -11.14
C ALA A 51 54.02 2.69 -9.69
N GLY A 52 53.91 1.68 -8.82
CA GLY A 52 54.39 0.31 -8.82
C GLY A 52 53.92 -0.45 -7.57
N LEU A 53 54.24 -1.74 -7.56
CA LEU A 53 53.93 -2.78 -6.59
C LEU A 53 54.36 -2.51 -5.14
N GLY A 54 53.63 -3.10 -4.19
CA GLY A 54 54.05 -3.20 -2.79
C GLY A 54 53.12 -4.04 -1.90
N LEU A 55 53.03 -5.34 -2.16
CA LEU A 55 52.49 -6.36 -1.24
C LEU A 55 53.45 -6.54 -0.06
N ILE A 56 52.99 -6.32 1.17
CA ILE A 56 53.63 -6.87 2.38
C ILE A 56 52.54 -7.47 3.28
N ALA A 57 52.49 -8.80 3.30
CA ALA A 57 51.79 -9.58 4.31
C ALA A 57 52.67 -9.67 5.56
N THR A 58 52.17 -9.25 6.72
CA THR A 58 52.77 -9.56 8.02
C THR A 58 51.92 -10.59 8.74
N VAL A 59 52.42 -11.82 8.76
CA VAL A 59 52.03 -12.88 9.69
C VAL A 59 52.73 -12.59 11.02
N VAL A 60 51.96 -12.30 12.07
CA VAL A 60 52.47 -12.34 13.45
C VAL A 60 51.79 -13.53 14.12
N GLY A 61 52.55 -14.61 14.25
CA GLY A 61 52.21 -15.70 15.15
C GLY A 61 52.51 -15.30 16.58
N SER A 62 51.63 -15.67 17.51
CA SER A 62 51.93 -15.66 18.93
C SER A 62 51.25 -16.85 19.61
N ALA A 63 52.07 -17.48 20.43
CA ALA A 63 51.95 -18.76 21.13
C ALA A 63 50.61 -19.08 21.79
N ALA A 64 50.32 -20.38 21.77
CA ALA A 64 49.30 -21.07 22.54
C ALA A 64 49.46 -20.86 24.05
N MET A 65 48.34 -20.61 24.72
CA MET A 65 48.15 -20.90 26.14
C MET A 65 46.91 -21.77 26.24
N GLU A 66 47.14 -23.05 26.55
CA GLU A 66 46.13 -24.09 26.67
C GLU A 66 45.38 -23.87 28.00
N MET A 67 44.14 -23.40 27.91
CA MET A 67 43.17 -23.50 28.99
C MET A 67 42.08 -24.48 28.54
N THR A 68 42.04 -25.63 29.21
CA THR A 68 40.96 -26.61 29.09
C THR A 68 39.68 -26.02 29.66
N GLY A 69 38.90 -25.34 28.82
CA GLY A 69 37.49 -25.08 29.04
C GLY A 69 36.70 -25.90 28.03
N GLU A 70 35.66 -26.61 28.47
CA GLU A 70 34.70 -27.24 27.57
C GLU A 70 34.16 -26.19 26.59
N THR A 71 34.55 -26.30 25.32
CA THR A 71 34.05 -25.45 24.26
C THR A 71 32.59 -25.81 24.00
N GLN A 72 31.67 -25.05 24.57
CA GLN A 72 30.32 -24.96 24.00
C GLN A 72 30.48 -24.40 22.58
N GLU A 73 30.12 -25.21 21.57
CA GLU A 73 29.96 -24.75 20.20
C GLU A 73 28.85 -23.70 20.18
N GLN A 74 29.21 -22.43 20.35
CA GLN A 74 28.33 -21.34 19.95
C GLN A 74 28.23 -21.38 18.43
N PRO A 75 27.03 -21.42 17.84
CA PRO A 75 26.90 -21.23 16.40
C PRO A 75 27.46 -19.86 16.07
N VAL A 76 28.55 -19.82 15.32
CA VAL A 76 29.02 -18.59 14.70
C VAL A 76 27.92 -18.19 13.73
N VAL A 77 27.19 -17.13 14.06
CA VAL A 77 26.33 -16.43 13.11
C VAL A 77 27.27 -15.84 12.07
N LEU A 78 27.43 -16.54 10.95
CA LEU A 78 28.06 -15.97 9.77
C LEU A 78 27.09 -14.90 9.26
N GLU A 79 27.56 -13.66 9.14
CA GLU A 79 26.82 -12.66 8.36
C GLU A 79 26.51 -13.29 6.99
N PRO A 80 25.23 -13.31 6.55
CA PRO A 80 24.87 -13.92 5.30
C PRO A 80 25.64 -13.22 4.20
N HIS A 81 26.55 -13.95 3.55
CA HIS A 81 27.20 -13.47 2.35
C HIS A 81 26.13 -13.49 1.26
N ALA A 82 25.42 -12.38 1.11
CA ALA A 82 24.51 -12.16 -0.01
C ALA A 82 25.36 -11.88 -1.26
N VAL A 83 25.25 -12.75 -2.26
CA VAL A 83 25.74 -12.45 -3.61
C VAL A 83 24.61 -11.76 -4.35
N ALA A 84 24.90 -10.67 -5.05
CA ALA A 84 23.92 -10.00 -5.90
C ALA A 84 23.30 -11.03 -6.87
N GLY A 85 21.97 -11.15 -6.83
CA GLY A 85 21.22 -11.95 -7.79
C GLY A 85 21.37 -11.40 -9.21
N PRO A 86 20.83 -12.11 -10.23
CA PRO A 86 20.72 -11.53 -11.56
C PRO A 86 19.97 -10.21 -11.49
N GLU A 87 20.42 -9.22 -12.26
CA GLU A 87 19.73 -7.95 -12.49
C GLU A 87 18.40 -8.25 -13.21
N VAL A 88 17.30 -8.29 -12.47
CA VAL A 88 15.95 -8.49 -12.99
C VAL A 88 15.17 -7.21 -12.73
N ALA A 89 14.39 -6.77 -13.72
CA ALA A 89 13.47 -5.66 -13.54
C ALA A 89 12.52 -5.96 -12.38
N GLU A 90 12.32 -4.96 -11.52
CA GLU A 90 11.30 -5.03 -10.49
C GLU A 90 9.95 -4.68 -11.13
N THR A 91 8.90 -5.37 -10.69
CA THR A 91 7.55 -5.09 -11.14
C THR A 91 6.63 -4.91 -9.94
N LEU A 92 6.05 -3.72 -9.80
CA LEU A 92 4.93 -3.47 -8.90
C LEU A 92 3.64 -3.50 -9.72
N THR A 93 2.63 -4.20 -9.23
CA THR A 93 1.31 -4.32 -9.89
C THR A 93 0.30 -3.57 -9.04
N CYS A 94 -0.37 -2.58 -9.63
CA CYS A 94 -1.47 -1.87 -8.99
C CYS A 94 -2.81 -2.50 -9.38
N PRO A 95 -3.80 -2.51 -8.48
CA PRO A 95 -5.13 -3.03 -8.80
C PRO A 95 -5.76 -2.36 -10.01
N SER A 96 -6.66 -3.08 -10.68
CA SER A 96 -7.58 -2.46 -11.63
C SER A 96 -8.60 -1.58 -10.91
N VAL A 97 -9.10 -0.55 -11.61
CA VAL A 97 -10.17 0.30 -11.08
C VAL A 97 -11.37 -0.55 -10.66
N PRO A 98 -11.87 -0.43 -9.42
CA PRO A 98 -13.05 -1.13 -8.97
C PRO A 98 -14.25 -0.94 -9.89
N GLY A 99 -15.07 -1.98 -10.04
CA GLY A 99 -16.22 -1.95 -10.94
C GLY A 99 -17.07 -3.21 -10.88
N ARG A 100 -18.19 -3.21 -11.61
CA ARG A 100 -19.09 -4.35 -11.75
C ARG A 100 -18.84 -5.12 -13.03
N PRO A 101 -18.95 -6.46 -13.01
CA PRO A 101 -18.83 -7.25 -14.22
C PRO A 101 -20.07 -7.04 -15.10
N GLU A 102 -19.88 -6.57 -16.33
CA GLU A 102 -20.89 -6.71 -17.40
C GLU A 102 -20.86 -8.17 -17.90
N THR A 103 -19.65 -8.68 -18.15
CA THR A 103 -19.43 -10.08 -18.51
C THR A 103 -18.22 -10.66 -17.78
N LEU A 104 -18.29 -11.93 -17.42
CA LEU A 104 -17.16 -12.71 -16.92
C LEU A 104 -17.21 -14.11 -17.54
N SER A 105 -16.23 -14.42 -18.38
CA SER A 105 -16.13 -15.74 -19.02
C SER A 105 -15.62 -16.82 -18.07
N GLU A 106 -15.86 -18.09 -18.39
CA GLU A 106 -15.29 -19.25 -17.66
C GLU A 106 -13.75 -19.24 -17.63
N GLN A 107 -13.11 -18.53 -18.55
CA GLN A 107 -11.66 -18.40 -18.63
C GLN A 107 -11.12 -17.27 -17.76
N GLY A 108 -11.99 -16.48 -17.12
CA GLY A 108 -11.61 -15.34 -16.29
C GLY A 108 -11.36 -14.05 -17.08
N VAL A 109 -11.88 -13.93 -18.30
CA VAL A 109 -11.90 -12.65 -19.04
C VAL A 109 -13.09 -11.83 -18.54
N LEU A 110 -12.81 -10.62 -18.05
CA LEU A 110 -13.75 -9.70 -17.42
C LEU A 110 -13.94 -8.45 -18.29
N GLU A 111 -15.19 -8.09 -18.55
CA GLU A 111 -15.57 -6.78 -19.07
C GLU A 111 -16.39 -6.07 -17.99
N TYR A 112 -16.06 -4.81 -17.70
CA TYR A 112 -16.75 -4.02 -16.70
C TYR A 112 -17.97 -3.31 -17.30
N GLU A 113 -19.02 -3.15 -16.50
CA GLU A 113 -20.08 -2.17 -16.78
C GLU A 113 -19.48 -0.75 -16.78
N GLU A 114 -20.16 0.18 -17.47
CA GLU A 114 -19.82 1.59 -17.39
C GLU A 114 -19.89 2.06 -15.92
N ARG A 115 -18.80 2.66 -15.44
CA ARG A 115 -18.71 3.17 -14.08
C ARG A 115 -19.54 4.44 -13.94
N ASP A 116 -19.92 4.75 -12.71
CA ASP A 116 -20.60 6.00 -12.40
C ASP A 116 -19.67 7.20 -12.64
N ASP A 117 -20.23 8.35 -13.03
CA ASP A 117 -19.48 9.59 -13.29
C ASP A 117 -18.71 10.10 -12.06
N SER A 118 -19.10 9.68 -10.85
CA SER A 118 -18.40 9.98 -9.60
C SER A 118 -17.12 9.16 -9.38
N ALA A 119 -16.93 8.07 -10.11
CA ALA A 119 -15.77 7.20 -9.93
C ALA A 119 -14.48 7.88 -10.38
N ALA A 120 -13.51 7.98 -9.47
CA ALA A 120 -12.19 8.50 -9.73
C ALA A 120 -11.13 7.51 -9.23
N ALA A 121 -10.12 7.25 -10.06
CA ALA A 121 -9.03 6.34 -9.70
C ALA A 121 -7.68 6.90 -10.15
N ASN A 122 -6.71 6.80 -9.26
CA ASN A 122 -5.39 7.37 -9.45
C ASN A 122 -4.34 6.40 -8.96
N THR A 123 -3.20 6.41 -9.66
CA THR A 123 -2.02 5.72 -9.18
C THR A 123 -0.85 6.69 -9.18
N THR A 124 -0.11 6.69 -8.08
CA THR A 124 1.08 7.52 -7.88
C THR A 124 2.27 6.60 -7.62
N ALA A 125 3.37 6.82 -8.33
CA ALA A 125 4.66 6.21 -7.97
C ALA A 125 5.64 7.25 -7.47
N MET A 126 6.55 6.78 -6.63
CA MET A 126 7.75 7.48 -6.21
C MET A 126 8.95 6.60 -6.46
N VAL A 127 9.98 7.17 -7.08
CA VAL A 127 11.22 6.47 -7.37
C VAL A 127 12.36 7.27 -6.78
N PHE A 128 13.13 6.65 -5.90
CA PHE A 128 14.30 7.22 -5.25
C PHE A 128 15.57 6.76 -5.99
N ALA A 129 16.40 7.72 -6.41
CA ALA A 129 17.68 7.47 -7.07
C ALA A 129 18.56 6.54 -6.26
N ALA A 130 19.40 5.72 -6.88
CA ALA A 130 20.45 4.95 -6.20
C ALA A 130 21.37 5.85 -5.34
N THR A 131 22.19 5.25 -4.46
CA THR A 131 23.06 6.02 -3.54
C THR A 131 24.12 6.88 -4.23
N ASP A 132 24.34 6.69 -5.54
CA ASP A 132 25.20 7.54 -6.37
C ASP A 132 24.43 8.58 -7.20
N GLY A 133 23.13 8.78 -6.91
CA GLY A 133 22.26 9.76 -7.57
C GLY A 133 21.66 9.33 -8.91
N LYS A 134 21.91 8.09 -9.34
CA LYS A 134 21.38 7.59 -10.62
C LYS A 134 19.94 7.11 -10.51
N PHE A 135 19.13 7.47 -11.49
CA PHE A 135 17.79 6.94 -11.66
C PHE A 135 17.78 5.82 -12.72
N PRO A 136 17.06 4.71 -12.46
CA PRO A 136 16.78 3.71 -13.48
C PRO A 136 15.78 4.28 -14.51
N ALA A 137 15.68 3.60 -15.65
CA ALA A 137 14.49 3.76 -16.49
C ALA A 137 13.29 3.16 -15.76
N VAL A 138 12.17 3.87 -15.78
CA VAL A 138 10.93 3.42 -15.16
C VAL A 138 9.80 3.63 -16.14
N GLU A 139 9.08 2.55 -16.42
CA GLU A 139 8.02 2.49 -17.42
C GLU A 139 6.72 1.96 -16.80
N TRP A 140 5.60 2.47 -17.31
CA TRP A 140 4.26 2.01 -17.01
C TRP A 140 3.71 1.17 -18.14
N PHE A 141 2.93 0.15 -17.78
CA PHE A 141 2.20 -0.67 -18.71
C PHE A 141 0.80 -0.91 -18.20
N ALA A 142 -0.19 -0.79 -19.08
CA ALA A 142 -1.47 -1.44 -18.88
C ALA A 142 -1.34 -2.94 -19.16
N LEU A 143 -1.96 -3.77 -18.34
CA LEU A 143 -2.07 -5.20 -18.50
C LEU A 143 -3.55 -5.57 -18.47
N ASP A 144 -4.01 -6.23 -19.52
CA ASP A 144 -5.40 -6.71 -19.64
C ASP A 144 -5.43 -8.20 -20.02
N ASP A 145 -6.58 -8.70 -20.45
CA ASP A 145 -6.74 -10.08 -20.86
C ASP A 145 -6.11 -10.39 -22.24
N GLN A 146 -5.91 -9.36 -23.07
CA GLN A 146 -5.33 -9.41 -24.41
C GLN A 146 -3.80 -9.30 -24.41
N GLY A 147 -3.22 -8.67 -23.40
CA GLY A 147 -1.77 -8.58 -23.27
C GLY A 147 -1.26 -7.41 -22.45
N ARG A 148 0.03 -7.14 -22.65
CA ARG A 148 0.71 -5.93 -22.19
C ARG A 148 0.54 -4.84 -23.26
N GLY A 149 0.03 -3.69 -22.82
CA GLY A 149 -0.13 -2.48 -23.63
C GLY A 149 1.21 -1.81 -23.98
N GLU A 150 1.12 -0.62 -24.56
CA GLU A 150 2.31 0.18 -24.90
C GLU A 150 2.99 0.72 -23.64
N ALA A 151 4.32 0.85 -23.69
CA ALA A 151 5.12 1.40 -22.61
C ALA A 151 4.93 2.91 -22.52
N GLU A 152 4.59 3.43 -21.34
CA GLU A 152 4.64 4.85 -21.05
C GLU A 152 5.84 5.16 -20.15
N ASN A 153 6.72 6.05 -20.61
CA ASN A 153 7.93 6.38 -19.86
C ASN A 153 7.61 7.32 -18.70
N LEU A 154 7.80 6.86 -17.46
CA LEU A 154 7.71 7.69 -16.27
C LEU A 154 9.00 8.47 -16.03
N ILE A 155 10.13 7.74 -16.05
CA ILE A 155 11.46 8.28 -15.78
C ILE A 155 12.41 7.72 -16.83
N SER A 156 13.07 8.61 -17.55
CA SER A 156 14.19 8.21 -18.41
C SER A 156 15.45 8.01 -17.57
N GLU A 157 16.22 6.95 -17.87
CA GLU A 157 17.50 6.67 -17.21
C GLU A 157 18.43 7.90 -17.30
N GLY A 158 19.02 8.28 -16.17
CA GLY A 158 19.89 9.43 -16.13
C GLY A 158 20.45 9.75 -14.75
N ASN A 159 21.36 10.72 -14.72
CA ASN A 159 21.85 11.32 -13.50
C ASN A 159 21.19 12.69 -13.33
N ARG A 160 20.72 13.01 -12.13
CA ARG A 160 20.40 14.40 -11.77
C ARG A 160 21.51 14.91 -10.86
N ASP A 161 21.82 16.21 -10.97
CA ASP A 161 23.10 16.77 -10.50
C ASP A 161 23.32 16.71 -8.97
N ASP A 162 22.28 16.35 -8.20
CA ASP A 162 22.27 16.34 -6.74
C ASP A 162 22.37 14.92 -6.14
N ALA A 163 23.44 14.19 -6.47
CA ALA A 163 23.69 12.87 -5.89
C ALA A 163 24.01 12.97 -4.37
N THR A 164 23.14 12.44 -3.51
CA THR A 164 23.41 12.32 -2.07
C THR A 164 23.80 10.90 -1.69
N GLU A 165 24.98 10.72 -1.08
CA GLU A 165 25.28 9.50 -0.35
C GLU A 165 24.55 9.58 1.01
N GLY A 166 23.57 8.70 1.26
CA GLY A 166 22.78 8.76 2.49
C GLY A 166 21.64 7.73 2.58
N PRO A 167 20.88 7.74 3.70
CA PRO A 167 19.65 6.96 3.86
C PRO A 167 18.58 7.32 2.82
N LEU A 168 17.51 6.51 2.74
CA LEU A 168 16.47 6.64 1.72
C LEU A 168 15.87 8.05 1.64
N ALA A 169 15.57 8.64 2.80
CA ALA A 169 14.96 9.96 2.90
C ALA A 169 15.84 11.15 2.46
N ASP A 170 17.14 10.94 2.27
CA ASP A 170 18.07 11.96 1.76
C ASP A 170 18.30 11.85 0.24
N ARG A 171 17.88 10.73 -0.37
CA ARG A 171 18.12 10.45 -1.77
C ARG A 171 17.14 11.26 -2.64
N PRO A 172 17.61 11.80 -3.79
CA PRO A 172 16.72 12.43 -4.76
C PRO A 172 15.62 11.46 -5.16
N PHE A 173 14.41 11.98 -5.37
CA PHE A 173 13.30 11.17 -5.84
C PHE A 173 12.52 11.90 -6.94
N ILE A 174 11.71 11.13 -7.66
CA ILE A 174 10.78 11.61 -8.66
C ILE A 174 9.44 10.95 -8.38
N SER A 175 8.38 11.73 -8.35
CA SER A 175 7.03 11.20 -8.39
C SER A 175 6.45 11.25 -9.79
N GLY A 176 5.53 10.34 -10.08
CA GLY A 176 4.65 10.46 -11.22
C GLY A 176 3.27 9.92 -10.90
N GLU A 177 2.27 10.51 -11.54
CA GLU A 177 0.86 10.23 -11.33
C GLU A 177 0.22 9.94 -12.69
N PHE A 178 -0.72 9.00 -12.71
CA PHE A 178 -1.51 8.68 -13.89
C PHE A 178 -2.92 8.29 -13.49
N GLU A 179 -3.87 8.68 -14.35
CA GLU A 179 -5.26 8.29 -14.18
C GLU A 179 -5.42 6.83 -14.58
N THR A 180 -6.09 6.09 -13.72
CA THR A 180 -6.33 4.66 -13.91
C THR A 180 -7.67 4.56 -14.63
N GLU A 181 -7.67 4.24 -15.93
CA GLU A 181 -8.91 4.11 -16.72
C GLU A 181 -9.37 2.65 -16.76
N GLU A 182 -8.54 1.76 -17.31
CA GLU A 182 -8.85 0.34 -17.48
C GLU A 182 -7.61 -0.56 -17.32
N GLY A 183 -7.86 -1.80 -16.90
CA GLY A 183 -6.83 -2.83 -16.75
C GLY A 183 -6.06 -2.73 -15.43
N VAL A 184 -5.07 -3.60 -15.30
CA VAL A 184 -4.11 -3.63 -14.19
C VAL A 184 -2.89 -2.84 -14.62
N HIS A 185 -2.37 -1.95 -13.77
CA HIS A 185 -1.18 -1.18 -14.12
C HIS A 185 0.08 -1.80 -13.51
N LEU A 186 1.16 -1.82 -14.31
CA LEU A 186 2.46 -2.33 -13.92
C LEU A 186 3.47 -1.19 -13.93
N LEU A 187 4.18 -1.02 -12.83
CA LEU A 187 5.41 -0.25 -12.77
C LEU A 187 6.59 -1.19 -12.99
N GLU A 188 7.32 -1.02 -14.09
CA GLU A 188 8.56 -1.76 -14.35
C GLU A 188 9.77 -0.86 -14.09
N VAL A 189 10.66 -1.29 -13.21
CA VAL A 189 11.86 -0.55 -12.81
C VAL A 189 13.08 -1.31 -13.32
N GLU A 190 13.78 -0.72 -14.28
CA GLU A 190 14.96 -1.34 -14.88
C GLU A 190 16.12 -1.41 -13.88
N PRO A 191 16.86 -2.51 -13.81
CA PRO A 191 17.96 -2.65 -12.87
C PRO A 191 19.15 -1.78 -13.28
N LEU A 192 19.80 -1.14 -12.29
CA LEU A 192 21.05 -0.42 -12.52
C LEU A 192 22.26 -1.38 -12.43
N PRO A 193 23.15 -1.42 -13.44
CA PRO A 193 24.23 -2.39 -13.49
C PRO A 193 25.23 -2.33 -12.32
N GLY A 194 25.60 -3.50 -11.79
CA GLY A 194 26.71 -3.70 -10.85
C GLY A 194 26.46 -3.16 -9.44
N ARG A 195 25.19 -3.03 -9.01
CA ARG A 195 24.83 -2.44 -7.72
C ARG A 195 24.50 -3.48 -6.66
N SER A 196 24.89 -3.16 -5.43
CA SER A 196 24.42 -3.86 -4.24
C SER A 196 22.95 -3.52 -3.99
N PRO A 197 22.13 -4.46 -3.50
CA PRO A 197 20.79 -4.24 -2.94
C PRO A 197 20.63 -2.94 -2.15
N SER A 198 21.50 -2.75 -1.16
CA SER A 198 21.52 -1.59 -0.26
C SER A 198 21.85 -0.25 -0.94
N ARG A 199 22.21 -0.29 -2.24
CA ARG A 199 22.61 0.87 -3.04
C ARG A 199 21.73 1.05 -4.29
N ALA A 200 20.79 0.16 -4.52
CA ALA A 200 19.89 0.21 -5.67
C ALA A 200 18.85 1.34 -5.51
N ALA A 201 18.29 1.77 -6.63
CA ALA A 201 17.10 2.61 -6.64
C ALA A 201 15.96 1.92 -5.91
N VAL A 202 15.03 2.71 -5.38
CA VAL A 202 13.86 2.20 -4.64
C VAL A 202 12.63 2.78 -5.29
N ALA A 203 11.61 1.96 -5.53
CA ALA A 203 10.33 2.41 -6.03
C ALA A 203 9.21 2.02 -5.08
N ALA A 204 8.22 2.88 -4.98
CA ALA A 204 6.93 2.61 -4.37
C ALA A 204 5.85 3.09 -5.35
N ALA A 205 4.74 2.37 -5.39
CA ALA A 205 3.53 2.85 -6.06
C ALA A 205 2.33 2.60 -5.16
N ALA A 206 1.34 3.48 -5.25
CA ALA A 206 0.10 3.38 -4.53
C ALA A 206 -1.06 3.76 -5.43
N TYR A 207 -2.20 3.12 -5.20
CA TYR A 207 -3.46 3.42 -5.88
C TYR A 207 -4.44 4.06 -4.89
N SER A 208 -5.41 4.78 -5.44
CA SER A 208 -6.60 5.23 -4.72
C SER A 208 -7.79 5.19 -5.67
N TYR A 209 -8.94 4.78 -5.17
CA TYR A 209 -10.23 4.85 -5.85
C TYR A 209 -11.26 5.46 -4.91
N SER A 210 -12.10 6.35 -5.43
CA SER A 210 -13.25 6.89 -4.71
C SER A 210 -14.46 6.96 -5.64
N ALA A 211 -15.64 6.69 -5.11
CA ALA A 211 -16.91 7.02 -5.76
C ALA A 211 -17.95 7.36 -4.68
N ASP A 212 -18.76 8.39 -4.92
CA ASP A 212 -19.80 8.85 -3.97
C ASP A 212 -21.21 8.32 -4.30
N SER A 213 -21.34 7.64 -5.44
CA SER A 213 -22.61 7.11 -5.95
C SER A 213 -22.39 5.89 -6.84
N GLY A 214 -23.49 5.31 -7.31
CA GLY A 214 -23.48 4.05 -8.06
C GLY A 214 -23.47 2.79 -7.17
N PRO A 215 -23.22 1.62 -7.77
CA PRO A 215 -23.24 0.34 -7.06
C PRO A 215 -21.87 -0.11 -6.52
N VAL A 216 -20.79 0.60 -6.84
CA VAL A 216 -19.45 0.42 -6.26
C VAL A 216 -19.07 1.80 -5.74
N THR A 217 -19.34 2.03 -4.47
CA THR A 217 -19.28 3.35 -3.80
C THR A 217 -18.44 3.17 -2.55
N GLY A 218 -17.64 4.18 -2.21
CA GLY A 218 -16.69 4.14 -1.10
C GLY A 218 -15.31 4.63 -1.49
N LEU A 219 -14.36 4.53 -0.57
CA LEU A 219 -12.96 4.90 -0.75
C LEU A 219 -12.06 3.71 -0.46
N THR A 220 -11.14 3.41 -1.37
CA THR A 220 -10.08 2.42 -1.15
C THR A 220 -8.75 2.96 -1.63
N ALA A 221 -7.68 2.65 -0.90
CA ALA A 221 -6.34 3.05 -1.26
C ALA A 221 -5.35 2.04 -0.70
N GLY A 222 -4.17 1.96 -1.29
CA GLY A 222 -3.15 1.05 -0.82
C GLY A 222 -1.90 1.10 -1.68
N MET A 223 -0.91 0.31 -1.29
CA MET A 223 0.32 0.14 -2.06
C MET A 223 0.11 -0.88 -3.19
N CYS A 224 0.87 -0.73 -4.26
CA CYS A 224 0.94 -1.72 -5.33
C CYS A 224 1.92 -2.83 -4.94
N ASP A 225 1.59 -4.08 -5.26
CA ASP A 225 2.31 -5.24 -4.76
C ASP A 225 3.18 -5.92 -5.82
N ALA A 226 4.24 -6.58 -5.36
CA ALA A 226 5.04 -7.45 -6.21
C ALA A 226 4.35 -8.81 -6.41
N PRO A 227 4.45 -9.44 -7.61
CA PRO A 227 3.88 -10.77 -7.85
C PRO A 227 4.39 -11.85 -6.89
N GLY A 228 3.46 -12.60 -6.30
CA GLY A 228 3.73 -13.69 -5.36
C GLY A 228 3.37 -15.08 -5.88
N ARG A 229 3.78 -16.13 -5.17
CA ARG A 229 3.37 -17.53 -5.45
C ARG A 229 2.30 -18.05 -4.50
N SER A 230 2.18 -17.44 -3.34
CA SER A 230 1.23 -17.81 -2.30
C SER A 230 0.72 -16.50 -1.73
N GLN A 231 -0.57 -16.23 -1.85
CA GLN A 231 -1.19 -14.99 -1.39
C GLN A 231 -2.45 -15.34 -0.61
N TRP A 232 -2.63 -14.69 0.53
CA TRP A 232 -3.80 -14.87 1.38
C TRP A 232 -4.59 -13.57 1.45
N PHE A 233 -5.91 -13.70 1.39
CA PHE A 233 -6.84 -12.58 1.56
C PHE A 233 -7.89 -12.97 2.59
N LEU A 234 -8.32 -11.98 3.38
CA LEU A 234 -9.46 -12.08 4.28
C LEU A 234 -10.43 -10.96 3.92
N GLY A 235 -11.73 -11.24 3.95
CA GLY A 235 -12.75 -10.20 3.85
C GLY A 235 -13.50 -9.99 2.52
N PRO A 236 -13.49 -10.88 1.51
CA PRO A 236 -14.44 -10.71 0.40
C PRO A 236 -15.88 -10.78 0.92
N GLU A 237 -16.70 -9.83 0.50
CA GLU A 237 -18.14 -9.87 0.64
C GLU A 237 -18.72 -11.00 -0.22
N THR A 238 -19.69 -11.75 0.30
CA THR A 238 -20.29 -12.92 -0.38
C THR A 238 -21.81 -12.89 -0.40
N GLY A 239 -22.43 -11.92 0.28
CA GLY A 239 -23.88 -11.78 0.40
C GLY A 239 -24.62 -11.34 -0.85
N ALA A 240 -25.92 -11.13 -0.71
CA ALA A 240 -26.74 -10.61 -1.79
C ALA A 240 -26.26 -9.22 -2.24
N GLY A 241 -25.90 -9.09 -3.52
CA GLY A 241 -25.34 -7.84 -4.06
C GLY A 241 -23.84 -7.68 -3.87
N ALA A 242 -23.16 -8.69 -3.29
CA ALA A 242 -21.71 -8.73 -3.24
C ALA A 242 -21.10 -8.81 -4.65
N ASN A 243 -19.96 -8.14 -4.79
CA ASN A 243 -19.18 -8.05 -6.01
C ASN A 243 -17.69 -8.21 -5.68
N SER A 244 -17.34 -9.41 -5.23
CA SER A 244 -15.97 -9.74 -4.83
C SER A 244 -15.19 -10.41 -5.97
N LEU A 245 -14.29 -9.66 -6.59
CA LEU A 245 -13.54 -10.03 -7.78
C LEU A 245 -12.05 -10.14 -7.48
N LEU A 246 -11.49 -11.34 -7.60
CA LEU A 246 -10.06 -11.59 -7.49
C LEU A 246 -9.41 -11.46 -8.85
N THR A 247 -8.68 -10.38 -9.07
CA THR A 247 -7.91 -10.13 -10.30
C THR A 247 -6.48 -10.61 -10.12
N LEU A 248 -6.04 -11.51 -11.01
CA LEU A 248 -4.73 -12.14 -11.02
C LEU A 248 -3.94 -11.69 -12.25
N ALA A 249 -2.86 -10.95 -12.03
CA ALA A 249 -2.01 -10.39 -13.07
C ALA A 249 -0.70 -11.17 -13.18
N ASN A 250 -0.35 -11.58 -14.40
CA ASN A 250 0.93 -12.19 -14.72
C ASN A 250 1.77 -11.25 -15.59
N PRO A 251 2.68 -10.46 -15.02
CA PRO A 251 3.54 -9.56 -15.78
C PRO A 251 4.74 -10.26 -16.43
N HIS A 252 4.84 -11.60 -16.33
CA HIS A 252 6.01 -12.34 -16.78
C HIS A 252 5.82 -12.90 -18.20
N SER A 253 6.95 -13.16 -18.87
CA SER A 253 7.03 -13.76 -20.20
C SER A 253 6.79 -15.29 -20.22
N ARG A 254 6.08 -15.85 -19.23
CA ARG A 254 5.72 -17.27 -19.16
C ARG A 254 4.39 -17.43 -18.47
N ASP A 255 3.66 -18.49 -18.81
CA ASP A 255 2.34 -18.75 -18.23
C ASP A 255 2.41 -19.10 -16.73
N ALA A 256 1.34 -18.78 -16.03
CA ALA A 256 1.06 -19.23 -14.67
C ALA A 256 -0.23 -20.04 -14.62
N THR A 257 -0.35 -20.93 -13.64
CA THR A 257 -1.62 -21.55 -13.25
C THR A 257 -1.84 -21.27 -11.79
N ALA A 258 -2.92 -20.57 -11.47
CA ALA A 258 -3.33 -20.25 -10.12
C ALA A 258 -4.44 -21.20 -9.65
N GLU A 259 -4.24 -21.79 -8.49
CA GLU A 259 -5.28 -22.46 -7.73
C GLU A 259 -5.80 -21.48 -6.67
N VAL A 260 -7.11 -21.23 -6.68
CA VAL A 260 -7.81 -20.38 -5.71
C VAL A 260 -8.67 -21.29 -4.86
N ARG A 261 -8.51 -21.22 -3.54
CA ARG A 261 -9.31 -21.98 -2.57
C ARG A 261 -9.91 -21.05 -1.53
N THR A 262 -11.15 -21.31 -1.15
CA THR A 262 -11.82 -20.56 -0.08
C THR A 262 -11.97 -21.40 1.19
N TYR A 263 -11.94 -20.72 2.33
CA TYR A 263 -12.19 -21.29 3.64
C TYR A 263 -13.22 -20.43 4.36
N ASP A 264 -14.11 -21.06 5.12
CA ASP A 264 -15.17 -20.40 5.88
C ASP A 264 -15.20 -20.86 7.36
N ALA A 265 -16.26 -20.56 8.08
CA ALA A 265 -16.46 -20.99 9.47
C ALA A 265 -16.58 -22.51 9.66
N ASP A 266 -16.89 -23.27 8.61
CA ASP A 266 -16.94 -24.73 8.59
C ASP A 266 -15.63 -25.37 8.09
N GLY A 267 -14.79 -24.60 7.42
CA GLY A 267 -13.40 -24.89 7.09
C GLY A 267 -13.13 -24.82 5.60
N ASP A 268 -12.42 -25.81 5.04
CA ASP A 268 -12.19 -25.89 3.60
C ASP A 268 -13.52 -26.11 2.84
N THR A 269 -13.87 -25.15 1.98
CA THR A 269 -15.10 -25.16 1.16
C THR A 269 -15.06 -26.19 0.02
N GLY A 270 -13.92 -26.86 -0.17
CA GLY A 270 -13.72 -27.92 -1.13
C GLY A 270 -13.87 -27.46 -2.58
N MET A 271 -14.38 -28.36 -3.43
CA MET A 271 -14.42 -28.15 -4.87
C MET A 271 -15.38 -27.03 -5.31
N LEU A 272 -16.41 -26.71 -4.50
CA LEU A 272 -17.37 -25.66 -4.84
C LEU A 272 -16.81 -24.26 -4.60
N GLY A 273 -16.00 -24.09 -3.54
CA GLY A 273 -15.25 -22.86 -3.27
C GLY A 273 -13.81 -22.89 -3.78
N SER A 274 -13.57 -23.58 -4.89
CA SER A 274 -12.25 -23.61 -5.52
C SER A 274 -12.33 -23.31 -7.01
N ALA A 275 -11.30 -22.63 -7.52
CA ALA A 275 -11.12 -22.38 -8.94
C ALA A 275 -9.67 -22.68 -9.36
N THR A 276 -9.47 -23.08 -10.61
CA THR A 276 -8.13 -23.20 -11.20
C THR A 276 -8.11 -22.43 -12.51
N VAL A 277 -7.21 -21.46 -12.61
CA VAL A 277 -7.17 -20.51 -13.73
C VAL A 277 -5.79 -20.53 -14.38
N LEU A 278 -5.76 -20.73 -15.69
CA LEU A 278 -4.57 -20.51 -16.52
C LEU A 278 -4.46 -19.01 -16.79
N ILE A 279 -3.33 -18.42 -16.44
CA ILE A 279 -3.03 -17.01 -16.63
C ILE A 279 -1.85 -16.93 -17.61
N PRO A 280 -2.13 -16.68 -18.91
CA PRO A 280 -1.08 -16.56 -19.91
C PRO A 280 -0.01 -15.52 -19.54
N GLN A 281 1.16 -15.63 -20.15
CA GLN A 281 2.18 -14.57 -20.06
C GLN A 281 1.61 -13.18 -20.37
N ASN A 282 2.06 -12.16 -19.65
CA ASN A 282 1.67 -10.77 -19.85
C ASN A 282 0.14 -10.59 -19.95
N SER A 283 -0.64 -11.17 -19.04
CA SER A 283 -2.10 -11.05 -19.08
C SER A 283 -2.72 -11.07 -17.69
N VAL A 284 -4.00 -10.72 -17.62
CA VAL A 284 -4.83 -10.72 -16.42
C VAL A 284 -5.95 -11.74 -16.55
N ARG A 285 -6.34 -12.37 -15.44
CA ARG A 285 -7.57 -13.15 -15.30
C ARG A 285 -8.27 -12.86 -13.98
N THR A 286 -9.60 -12.91 -13.98
CA THR A 286 -10.42 -12.67 -12.79
C THR A 286 -11.20 -13.91 -12.37
N VAL A 287 -11.29 -14.12 -11.06
CA VAL A 287 -12.19 -15.10 -10.42
C VAL A 287 -13.25 -14.34 -9.64
N ASN A 288 -14.52 -14.64 -9.86
CA ASN A 288 -15.61 -14.14 -9.02
C ASN A 288 -15.67 -14.96 -7.73
N VAL A 289 -15.11 -14.43 -6.65
CA VAL A 289 -15.04 -15.11 -5.34
C VAL A 289 -16.43 -15.20 -4.71
N ALA A 290 -17.25 -14.15 -4.84
CA ALA A 290 -18.64 -14.16 -4.36
C ALA A 290 -19.48 -15.25 -5.06
N GLY A 291 -19.13 -15.66 -6.28
CA GLY A 291 -19.81 -16.70 -7.03
C GLY A 291 -19.43 -18.14 -6.66
N ILE A 292 -18.33 -18.34 -5.91
CA ILE A 292 -17.86 -19.67 -5.47
C ILE A 292 -17.93 -19.85 -3.95
N ALA A 293 -18.20 -18.79 -3.20
CA ALA A 293 -18.40 -18.85 -1.75
C ALA A 293 -19.87 -19.08 -1.38
N GLU A 294 -20.11 -19.55 -0.15
CA GLU A 294 -21.45 -19.54 0.42
C GLU A 294 -21.90 -18.09 0.69
N PRO A 295 -23.17 -17.72 0.41
CA PRO A 295 -23.65 -16.37 0.66
C PRO A 295 -23.59 -16.01 2.15
N ASP A 296 -23.34 -14.72 2.42
CA ASP A 296 -23.30 -14.15 3.78
C ASP A 296 -22.32 -14.89 4.72
N SER A 297 -21.22 -15.40 4.18
CA SER A 297 -20.20 -16.15 4.92
C SER A 297 -18.89 -15.38 5.03
N GLU A 298 -18.21 -15.52 6.17
CA GLU A 298 -16.87 -14.99 6.36
C GLU A 298 -15.82 -15.87 5.68
N ILE A 299 -15.15 -15.34 4.65
CA ILE A 299 -14.25 -16.11 3.79
C ILE A 299 -12.78 -15.69 3.92
N ALA A 300 -11.90 -16.69 3.95
CA ALA A 300 -10.49 -16.56 3.63
C ALA A 300 -10.22 -17.13 2.23
N VAL A 301 -9.33 -16.49 1.47
CA VAL A 301 -8.94 -16.93 0.13
C VAL A 301 -7.45 -17.22 0.11
N HIS A 302 -7.07 -18.40 -0.37
CA HIS A 302 -5.67 -18.75 -0.68
C HIS A 302 -5.48 -18.86 -2.18
N VAL A 303 -4.48 -18.16 -2.70
CA VAL A 303 -4.05 -18.25 -4.09
C VAL A 303 -2.67 -18.89 -4.16
N GLN A 304 -2.56 -20.03 -4.84
CA GLN A 304 -1.28 -20.72 -5.10
C GLN A 304 -0.96 -20.72 -6.60
N ALA A 305 0.13 -20.04 -6.98
CA ALA A 305 0.56 -19.95 -8.36
C ALA A 305 1.74 -20.90 -8.68
N SER A 306 1.55 -21.73 -9.70
CA SER A 306 2.58 -22.54 -10.35
C SER A 306 2.99 -21.92 -11.69
N GLY A 307 4.25 -22.07 -12.10
CA GLY A 307 4.77 -21.37 -13.31
C GLY A 307 5.35 -19.99 -13.00
N ALA A 308 4.79 -18.91 -13.54
CA ALA A 308 5.10 -17.54 -13.09
C ALA A 308 4.45 -17.19 -11.74
N PRO A 309 5.09 -16.35 -10.89
CA PRO A 309 4.37 -15.69 -9.81
C PRO A 309 3.37 -14.68 -10.39
N VAL A 310 2.30 -14.41 -9.65
CA VAL A 310 1.20 -13.53 -10.08
C VAL A 310 0.89 -12.54 -8.98
N ALA A 311 0.52 -11.31 -9.33
CA ALA A 311 -0.01 -10.34 -8.38
C ALA A 311 -1.52 -10.53 -8.27
N GLY A 312 -2.03 -10.65 -7.04
CA GLY A 312 -3.46 -10.81 -6.77
C GLY A 312 -4.01 -9.59 -6.04
N HIS A 313 -5.12 -9.06 -6.54
CA HIS A 313 -5.89 -8.00 -5.89
C HIS A 313 -7.34 -8.43 -5.82
N LEU A 314 -7.95 -8.35 -4.64
CA LEU A 314 -9.32 -8.79 -4.41
C LEU A 314 -10.18 -7.57 -4.10
N GLN A 315 -10.95 -7.12 -5.09
CA GLN A 315 -12.03 -6.18 -4.82
C GLN A 315 -13.04 -6.89 -3.92
N SER A 316 -13.43 -6.24 -2.83
CA SER A 316 -14.53 -6.62 -1.96
C SER A 316 -15.53 -5.46 -1.96
N ALA A 317 -16.75 -5.71 -2.44
CA ALA A 317 -17.77 -4.67 -2.55
C ALA A 317 -19.15 -5.27 -2.34
N SER A 318 -20.10 -4.46 -1.88
CA SER A 318 -21.50 -4.86 -1.73
C SER A 318 -22.44 -3.74 -2.17
N ALA A 319 -23.65 -4.10 -2.60
CA ALA A 319 -24.65 -3.15 -3.04
C ALA A 319 -26.07 -3.64 -2.74
N ALA A 320 -26.96 -2.73 -2.36
CA ALA A 320 -28.38 -3.00 -2.16
C ALA A 320 -29.23 -2.02 -2.98
N GLY A 321 -30.14 -2.56 -3.81
CA GLY A 321 -31.06 -1.73 -4.59
C GLY A 321 -30.40 -0.80 -5.61
N GLY A 322 -29.15 -1.07 -6.00
CA GLY A 322 -28.36 -0.23 -6.90
C GLY A 322 -27.47 0.82 -6.20
N SER A 323 -27.59 0.95 -4.88
CA SER A 323 -26.69 1.75 -4.04
C SER A 323 -25.56 0.88 -3.51
N GLY A 324 -24.32 1.34 -3.66
CA GLY A 324 -23.17 0.73 -3.03
C GLY A 324 -23.25 0.81 -1.50
N LEU A 325 -22.69 -0.20 -0.84
CA LEU A 325 -22.58 -0.33 0.61
C LEU A 325 -21.10 -0.36 1.06
N GLY A 326 -20.20 0.13 0.21
CA GLY A 326 -18.76 0.14 0.44
C GLY A 326 -17.98 -0.69 -0.57
N VAL A 327 -16.70 -0.34 -0.68
CA VAL A 327 -15.72 -1.06 -1.48
C VAL A 327 -14.34 -0.95 -0.86
N GLU A 328 -13.65 -2.08 -0.76
CA GLU A 328 -12.24 -2.13 -0.39
C GLU A 328 -11.51 -3.06 -1.35
N VAL A 329 -10.32 -2.66 -1.80
CA VAL A 329 -9.43 -3.54 -2.56
C VAL A 329 -8.42 -4.17 -1.60
N LEU A 330 -8.58 -5.46 -1.38
CA LEU A 330 -7.75 -6.26 -0.49
C LEU A 330 -6.46 -6.66 -1.21
N THR A 331 -5.33 -6.34 -0.58
CA THR A 331 -4.00 -6.80 -0.97
C THR A 331 -3.64 -8.10 -0.25
N ALA A 332 -2.56 -8.76 -0.70
CA ALA A 332 -2.12 -9.98 -0.08
C ALA A 332 -1.61 -9.72 1.35
N LEU A 333 -2.12 -10.47 2.33
CA LEU A 333 -1.62 -10.43 3.69
C LEU A 333 -0.16 -10.92 3.76
N PRO A 334 0.65 -10.47 4.75
CA PRO A 334 2.05 -10.87 4.93
C PRO A 334 2.28 -12.36 5.23
N GLY A 335 1.21 -13.16 5.24
CA GLY A 335 1.22 -14.60 5.51
C GLY A 335 1.01 -14.92 7.00
N PRO A 336 0.98 -16.21 7.36
CA PRO A 336 0.70 -16.61 8.74
C PRO A 336 1.79 -16.17 9.72
N GLN A 337 1.40 -15.45 10.77
CA GLN A 337 2.28 -14.90 11.81
C GLN A 337 1.61 -14.91 13.19
N GLN A 338 2.39 -14.68 14.24
CA GLN A 338 1.91 -14.73 15.63
C GLN A 338 1.51 -13.37 16.20
N GLN A 339 1.80 -12.28 15.50
CA GLN A 339 1.44 -10.93 15.94
C GLN A 339 0.82 -10.19 14.77
N HIS A 340 -0.31 -9.54 15.01
CA HIS A 340 -1.03 -8.72 14.03
C HIS A 340 -1.38 -7.39 14.66
N ILE A 341 -1.05 -6.30 13.96
CA ILE A 341 -1.27 -4.94 14.47
C ILE A 341 -2.01 -4.16 13.41
N ALA A 342 -3.30 -3.93 13.61
CA ALA A 342 -4.12 -3.09 12.75
C ALA A 342 -4.12 -1.67 13.32
N VAL A 343 -3.57 -0.71 12.57
CA VAL A 343 -3.46 0.70 12.99
C VAL A 343 -4.54 1.52 12.29
N GLY A 344 -5.27 2.33 13.05
CA GLY A 344 -6.20 3.32 12.50
C GLY A 344 -7.61 2.80 12.22
N VAL A 345 -8.13 1.85 13.00
CA VAL A 345 -9.47 1.26 12.80
C VAL A 345 -10.56 2.19 13.36
N PRO A 346 -11.44 2.79 12.53
CA PRO A 346 -12.56 3.58 13.01
C PRO A 346 -13.59 2.69 13.73
N ALA A 347 -14.27 3.22 14.73
CA ALA A 347 -15.39 2.54 15.39
C ALA A 347 -16.45 3.56 15.79
N GLY A 348 -17.71 3.14 15.93
CA GLY A 348 -18.83 4.00 16.31
C GLY A 348 -19.95 4.11 15.27
N SER A 349 -19.81 3.47 14.11
CA SER A 349 -20.91 3.20 13.18
C SER A 349 -21.97 2.27 13.80
N GLU A 350 -23.08 2.03 13.07
CA GLU A 350 -24.10 1.07 13.49
C GLU A 350 -23.57 -0.37 13.57
N GLU A 351 -22.57 -0.71 12.75
CA GLU A 351 -21.83 -1.97 12.81
C GLU A 351 -20.53 -1.78 13.60
N ASP A 352 -20.31 -2.59 14.63
CA ASP A 352 -19.04 -2.64 15.35
C ASP A 352 -17.94 -3.22 14.45
N PRO A 353 -16.66 -2.80 14.62
CA PRO A 353 -15.55 -3.44 13.92
C PRO A 353 -15.49 -4.95 14.17
N GLN A 354 -15.03 -5.71 13.19
CA GLN A 354 -14.91 -7.16 13.27
C GLN A 354 -13.46 -7.57 13.05
N LEU A 355 -12.96 -8.42 13.93
CA LEU A 355 -11.62 -8.97 13.83
C LEU A 355 -11.70 -10.37 13.21
N TRP A 356 -11.25 -10.51 11.97
CA TRP A 356 -11.29 -11.77 11.23
C TRP A 356 -9.99 -12.54 11.38
N PHE A 357 -10.10 -13.85 11.56
CA PHE A 357 -8.98 -14.78 11.72
C PHE A 357 -9.09 -15.99 10.84
N TYR A 358 -7.93 -16.50 10.44
CA TYR A 358 -7.79 -17.86 9.93
C TYR A 358 -6.49 -18.48 10.44
N ALA A 359 -6.59 -19.67 11.04
CA ALA A 359 -5.44 -20.44 11.52
C ALA A 359 -5.18 -21.62 10.56
N PRO A 360 -4.17 -21.58 9.67
CA PRO A 360 -3.92 -22.65 8.70
C PRO A 360 -3.41 -23.98 9.30
N GLY A 361 -3.02 -23.99 10.59
CA GLY A 361 -2.55 -25.18 11.30
C GLY A 361 -3.66 -26.18 11.61
N ASP A 362 -3.30 -27.23 12.35
CA ASP A 362 -4.22 -28.30 12.81
C ASP A 362 -4.47 -28.28 14.33
N GLU A 363 -3.85 -27.33 15.05
CA GLU A 363 -3.99 -27.12 16.49
C GLU A 363 -4.82 -25.86 16.79
N SER A 364 -5.62 -25.89 17.86
CA SER A 364 -6.34 -24.71 18.34
C SER A 364 -5.38 -23.61 18.77
N VAL A 365 -5.71 -22.37 18.43
CA VAL A 365 -4.88 -21.20 18.69
C VAL A 365 -5.45 -20.39 19.84
N THR A 366 -4.62 -20.03 20.81
CA THR A 366 -4.97 -19.05 21.84
C THR A 366 -4.63 -17.65 21.34
N VAL A 367 -5.61 -16.76 21.37
CA VAL A 367 -5.47 -15.37 20.92
C VAL A 367 -5.60 -14.45 22.11
N GLU A 368 -4.67 -13.49 22.22
CA GLU A 368 -4.74 -12.34 23.11
C GLU A 368 -5.01 -11.08 22.29
N LEU A 369 -6.08 -10.37 22.66
CA LEU A 369 -6.57 -9.17 22.01
C LEU A 369 -6.39 -7.97 22.95
N GLN A 370 -5.76 -6.92 22.44
CA GLN A 370 -5.65 -5.63 23.10
C GLN A 370 -6.06 -4.54 22.12
N VAL A 371 -6.78 -3.53 22.61
CA VAL A 371 -7.25 -2.39 21.82
C VAL A 371 -6.73 -1.12 22.45
N PHE A 372 -6.18 -0.22 21.64
CA PHE A 372 -5.53 1.00 22.07
C PHE A 372 -6.22 2.22 21.47
N GLY A 373 -6.32 3.27 22.27
CA GLY A 373 -6.71 4.60 21.84
C GLY A 373 -5.66 5.64 22.23
N PRO A 374 -5.94 6.94 22.02
CA PRO A 374 -5.02 8.02 22.36
C PRO A 374 -4.75 8.14 23.86
N ASP A 375 -5.68 7.68 24.70
CA ASP A 375 -5.56 7.71 26.16
C ASP A 375 -4.98 6.42 26.76
N GLY A 376 -4.55 5.47 25.92
CA GLY A 376 -3.99 4.18 26.31
C GLY A 376 -4.86 2.98 25.94
N GLN A 377 -4.63 1.83 26.59
CA GLN A 377 -5.43 0.62 26.36
C GLN A 377 -6.90 0.82 26.77
N VAL A 378 -7.81 0.33 25.93
CA VAL A 378 -9.26 0.42 26.09
C VAL A 378 -9.83 -0.97 26.35
N GLU A 379 -10.66 -1.09 27.38
CA GLU A 379 -11.43 -2.32 27.62
C GLU A 379 -12.61 -2.41 26.65
N THR A 380 -12.80 -3.59 26.07
CA THR A 380 -13.94 -3.90 25.19
C THR A 380 -14.87 -4.92 25.85
N ASP A 381 -16.09 -5.04 25.33
CA ASP A 381 -17.01 -6.11 25.75
C ASP A 381 -16.62 -7.48 25.17
N THR A 382 -15.68 -7.48 24.20
CA THR A 382 -15.10 -8.69 23.59
C THR A 382 -14.03 -9.27 24.51
N PRO A 383 -14.00 -10.60 24.76
CA PRO A 383 -12.98 -11.20 25.63
C PRO A 383 -11.56 -10.92 25.13
N GLY A 384 -10.69 -10.40 26.02
CA GLY A 384 -9.28 -10.15 25.69
C GLY A 384 -8.45 -11.42 25.46
N VAL A 385 -8.96 -12.60 25.85
CA VAL A 385 -8.34 -13.89 25.51
C VAL A 385 -9.42 -14.86 25.07
N PHE A 386 -9.23 -15.49 23.90
CA PHE A 386 -10.15 -16.49 23.36
C PHE A 386 -9.40 -17.55 22.54
N THR A 387 -10.13 -18.56 22.08
CA THR A 387 -9.57 -19.67 21.29
C THR A 387 -10.18 -19.66 19.90
N VAL A 388 -9.32 -19.81 18.89
CA VAL A 388 -9.71 -19.98 17.48
C VAL A 388 -9.51 -21.44 17.08
N GLU A 389 -10.50 -21.99 16.38
CA GLU A 389 -10.41 -23.34 15.84
C GLU A 389 -9.50 -23.37 14.60
N PRO A 390 -8.68 -24.42 14.44
CA PRO A 390 -7.81 -24.56 13.28
C PRO A 390 -8.62 -24.77 12.00
N GLY A 391 -8.12 -24.23 10.88
CA GLY A 391 -8.65 -24.42 9.53
C GLY A 391 -10.00 -23.76 9.26
N ARG A 392 -10.51 -22.93 10.18
CA ARG A 392 -11.80 -22.23 10.09
C ARG A 392 -11.62 -20.73 10.17
N VAL A 393 -12.50 -19.99 9.51
CA VAL A 393 -12.60 -18.54 9.65
C VAL A 393 -13.41 -18.19 10.89
N SER A 394 -12.96 -17.20 11.65
CA SER A 394 -13.68 -16.67 12.80
C SER A 394 -13.65 -15.14 12.76
N ALA A 395 -14.77 -14.49 13.02
CA ALA A 395 -14.91 -13.04 12.95
C ALA A 395 -15.58 -12.44 14.20
N PRO A 396 -14.97 -12.52 15.39
CA PRO A 396 -15.49 -11.83 16.58
C PRO A 396 -15.65 -10.31 16.34
N GLY A 397 -16.81 -9.78 16.73
CA GLY A 397 -17.03 -8.34 16.82
C GLY A 397 -16.23 -7.71 17.96
N LEU A 398 -15.84 -6.45 17.80
CA LEU A 398 -15.14 -5.63 18.78
C LEU A 398 -16.14 -4.66 19.43
N HIS A 399 -16.90 -5.20 20.39
CA HIS A 399 -18.04 -4.51 20.97
C HIS A 399 -17.64 -3.53 22.07
N GLY A 400 -18.48 -2.50 22.27
CA GLY A 400 -18.33 -1.56 23.38
C GLY A 400 -17.31 -0.45 23.14
N LEU A 401 -16.80 -0.31 21.90
CA LEU A 401 -15.93 0.79 21.50
C LEU A 401 -16.74 2.07 21.26
N PRO A 402 -16.45 3.18 21.98
CA PRO A 402 -17.04 4.48 21.66
C PRO A 402 -16.64 4.97 20.27
N SER A 403 -17.38 5.95 19.73
CA SER A 403 -17.01 6.58 18.46
C SER A 403 -15.60 7.17 18.51
N GLY A 404 -14.75 6.77 17.56
CA GLY A 404 -13.34 7.13 17.53
C GLY A 404 -12.53 6.28 16.55
N THR A 405 -11.21 6.27 16.73
CA THR A 405 -10.27 5.46 15.94
C THR A 405 -9.30 4.77 16.89
N TYR A 406 -9.10 3.48 16.69
CA TYR A 406 -8.39 2.59 17.60
C TYR A 406 -7.33 1.78 16.86
N ASP A 407 -6.32 1.33 17.60
CA ASP A 407 -5.33 0.40 17.11
C ASP A 407 -5.52 -0.95 17.81
N ILE A 408 -5.44 -2.05 17.05
CA ILE A 408 -5.75 -3.39 17.54
C ILE A 408 -4.50 -4.24 17.47
N VAL A 409 -4.09 -4.76 18.62
CA VAL A 409 -2.96 -5.68 18.75
C VAL A 409 -3.50 -7.06 19.06
N VAL A 410 -3.08 -8.00 18.25
CA VAL A 410 -3.40 -9.41 18.42
C VAL A 410 -2.11 -10.20 18.54
N ASN A 411 -1.98 -10.97 19.61
CA ASN A 411 -0.93 -11.98 19.74
C ASN A 411 -1.54 -13.38 19.77
N SER A 412 -0.91 -14.33 19.09
CA SER A 412 -1.32 -15.72 19.07
C SER A 412 -0.16 -16.66 19.38
N ASP A 413 -0.46 -17.78 20.05
CA ASP A 413 0.54 -18.80 20.39
C ASP A 413 0.99 -19.67 19.19
N LEU A 414 0.26 -19.58 18.08
CA LEU A 414 0.56 -20.23 16.80
C LEU A 414 0.33 -19.27 15.62
N PRO A 415 0.95 -19.50 14.44
CA PRO A 415 0.77 -18.64 13.28
C PRO A 415 -0.67 -18.59 12.76
N THR A 416 -1.18 -17.38 12.56
CA THR A 416 -2.52 -17.08 12.06
C THR A 416 -2.47 -16.00 10.99
N LEU A 417 -3.57 -15.83 10.26
CA LEU A 417 -3.86 -14.63 9.48
C LEU A 417 -4.90 -13.82 10.25
N ALA A 418 -4.77 -12.49 10.24
CA ALA A 418 -5.78 -11.62 10.80
C ALA A 418 -5.94 -10.33 9.99
N ALA A 419 -7.16 -9.79 10.00
CA ALA A 419 -7.47 -8.47 9.47
C ALA A 419 -8.69 -7.91 10.21
N VAL A 420 -8.83 -6.59 10.26
CA VAL A 420 -9.96 -5.95 10.94
C VAL A 420 -10.83 -5.22 9.92
N ARG A 421 -12.12 -5.56 9.89
CA ARG A 421 -13.14 -4.83 9.14
C ARG A 421 -13.73 -3.72 10.01
N SER A 422 -13.93 -2.53 9.45
CA SER A 422 -14.68 -1.44 10.09
C SER A 422 -15.67 -0.83 9.11
N ALA A 423 -16.85 -0.45 9.60
CA ALA A 423 -17.88 0.30 8.86
C ALA A 423 -17.87 1.81 9.20
N GLY A 424 -16.83 2.29 9.88
CA GLY A 424 -16.60 3.72 10.14
C GLY A 424 -16.83 4.12 11.59
N ASP A 425 -16.87 5.43 11.81
CA ASP A 425 -17.05 6.03 13.14
C ASP A 425 -18.44 6.62 13.38
N GLY A 426 -19.31 6.57 12.37
CA GLY A 426 -20.67 7.09 12.40
C GLY A 426 -20.77 8.61 12.53
N GLN A 427 -19.66 9.35 12.38
CA GLN A 427 -19.66 10.81 12.50
C GLN A 427 -20.26 11.44 11.24
N PRO A 428 -21.13 12.46 11.36
CA PRO A 428 -21.68 13.16 10.21
C PRO A 428 -20.59 13.94 9.46
N VAL A 429 -20.78 14.07 8.14
CA VAL A 429 -19.92 14.86 7.26
C VAL A 429 -20.54 16.21 6.94
N THR A 430 -19.70 17.23 6.79
CA THR A 430 -20.13 18.57 6.39
C THR A 430 -19.82 18.77 4.91
N VAL A 431 -20.86 18.90 4.09
CA VAL A 431 -20.74 19.08 2.63
C VAL A 431 -21.13 20.51 2.26
N GLU A 432 -20.40 21.11 1.33
CA GLU A 432 -20.79 22.40 0.72
C GLU A 432 -21.88 22.14 -0.32
N VAL A 433 -23.02 22.81 -0.16
CA VAL A 433 -24.13 22.73 -1.12
C VAL A 433 -24.05 23.93 -2.04
N ASP A 434 -23.99 23.67 -3.35
CA ASP A 434 -24.12 24.72 -4.36
C ASP A 434 -25.50 25.38 -4.22
N PRO A 435 -25.59 26.72 -4.25
CA PRO A 435 -26.87 27.40 -4.11
C PRO A 435 -27.79 27.03 -5.29
N GLU A 436 -28.99 26.53 -5.00
CA GLU A 436 -30.02 26.38 -6.03
C GLU A 436 -30.41 27.77 -6.56
N PRO A 437 -30.44 27.99 -7.89
CA PRO A 437 -30.86 29.28 -8.44
C PRO A 437 -32.33 29.56 -8.09
N ASP A 438 -32.63 30.79 -7.64
CA ASP A 438 -33.99 31.21 -7.29
C ASP A 438 -34.94 30.96 -8.49
N PRO A 439 -35.94 30.06 -8.37
CA PRO A 439 -36.81 29.67 -9.47
C PRO A 439 -37.75 30.79 -9.94
N ILE A 440 -37.82 31.92 -9.22
CA ILE A 440 -38.70 33.05 -9.50
C ILE A 440 -37.90 34.28 -9.97
N ALA A 441 -36.75 34.56 -9.36
CA ALA A 441 -35.98 35.78 -9.67
C ALA A 441 -34.94 35.59 -10.78
N GLY A 442 -34.39 34.37 -10.98
CA GLY A 442 -33.31 34.12 -11.93
C GLY A 442 -32.03 34.93 -11.67
N GLU A 443 -31.92 35.59 -10.52
CA GLU A 443 -30.72 36.27 -10.05
C GLU A 443 -29.95 35.31 -9.14
N GLU A 444 -28.64 35.18 -9.38
CA GLU A 444 -27.72 34.56 -8.42
C GLU A 444 -27.77 35.40 -7.13
N ILE A 445 -28.41 34.88 -6.08
CA ILE A 445 -28.29 35.44 -4.74
C ILE A 445 -26.79 35.33 -4.37
N GLU A 446 -26.18 36.39 -3.82
CA GLU A 446 -24.78 36.36 -3.38
C GLU A 446 -24.54 35.10 -2.54
N ALA A 447 -23.80 34.15 -3.13
CA ALA A 447 -23.65 32.80 -2.65
C ALA A 447 -22.78 32.79 -1.38
N GLU A 448 -23.40 32.79 -0.21
CA GLU A 448 -22.77 32.14 0.92
C GLU A 448 -22.92 30.63 0.70
N ASN A 449 -21.80 29.94 0.43
CA ASN A 449 -21.75 28.47 0.41
C ASN A 449 -22.45 27.95 1.66
N GLN A 450 -23.59 27.27 1.50
CA GLN A 450 -24.31 26.71 2.63
C GLN A 450 -23.66 25.38 3.00
N GLU A 451 -23.19 25.28 4.23
CA GLU A 451 -22.70 24.02 4.79
C GLU A 451 -23.88 23.23 5.33
N GLN A 452 -23.97 21.95 4.96
CA GLN A 452 -24.99 21.04 5.47
C GLN A 452 -24.33 19.81 6.06
N GLU A 453 -24.74 19.43 7.27
CA GLU A 453 -24.41 18.12 7.85
C GLU A 453 -25.28 17.04 7.21
N ARG A 454 -24.64 15.95 6.79
CA ARG A 454 -25.29 14.76 6.24
C ARG A 454 -24.65 13.52 6.86
N ASP A 455 -25.38 12.42 6.83
CA ASP A 455 -24.81 11.11 7.14
C ASP A 455 -23.72 10.77 6.10
N PRO A 456 -22.62 10.13 6.51
CA PRO A 456 -21.61 9.66 5.57
C PRO A 456 -22.20 8.63 4.60
N ILE A 457 -21.59 8.50 3.42
CA ILE A 457 -21.89 7.37 2.53
C ILE A 457 -21.63 6.04 3.25
N ALA A 458 -22.38 5.00 2.89
CA ALA A 458 -22.11 3.66 3.39
C ALA A 458 -20.78 3.18 2.82
N ASP A 459 -19.87 2.78 3.69
CA ASP A 459 -18.54 2.30 3.32
C ASP A 459 -17.98 1.32 4.36
N PHE A 460 -16.94 0.58 4.00
CA PHE A 460 -16.17 -0.22 4.94
C PHE A 460 -14.71 -0.29 4.52
N SER A 461 -13.83 -0.48 5.49
CA SER A 461 -12.40 -0.64 5.26
C SER A 461 -11.84 -1.88 5.96
N TRP A 462 -10.74 -2.38 5.41
CA TRP A 462 -9.97 -3.49 5.96
C TRP A 462 -8.58 -3.05 6.39
N SER A 463 -8.27 -3.24 7.67
CA SER A 463 -6.94 -3.00 8.23
C SER A 463 -6.17 -4.30 8.35
N ALA A 464 -5.17 -4.47 7.50
CA ALA A 464 -4.19 -5.56 7.59
C ALA A 464 -3.12 -5.27 8.66
N ALA A 465 -2.33 -6.28 8.99
CA ALA A 465 -1.23 -6.15 9.95
C ALA A 465 -0.13 -5.22 9.43
N ALA A 466 0.21 -4.20 10.22
CA ALA A 466 1.37 -3.35 10.05
C ALA A 466 2.66 -4.05 10.50
N GLU A 467 3.78 -3.63 9.91
CA GLU A 467 5.12 -4.05 10.33
C GLU A 467 5.76 -2.98 11.24
N PRO A 468 6.74 -3.36 12.09
CA PRO A 468 7.46 -2.38 12.88
C PRO A 468 8.14 -1.33 11.98
N LEU A 469 7.96 -0.06 12.33
CA LEU A 469 8.55 1.02 11.54
C LEU A 469 10.07 1.02 11.65
N SER A 470 10.71 1.30 10.53
CA SER A 470 12.15 1.49 10.46
C SER A 470 12.49 2.61 9.48
N ALA A 471 13.74 3.04 9.47
CA ALA A 471 14.21 4.02 8.50
C ALA A 471 13.98 3.49 7.06
N GLY A 472 13.23 4.23 6.26
CA GLY A 472 12.82 3.82 4.91
C GLY A 472 11.41 3.24 4.83
N SER A 473 10.69 3.07 5.94
CA SER A 473 9.23 2.90 5.91
C SER A 473 8.55 4.16 5.39
N GLY A 474 7.39 4.03 4.76
CA GLY A 474 6.66 5.20 4.26
C GLY A 474 5.32 4.84 3.62
N ALA A 475 4.58 5.87 3.23
CA ALA A 475 3.31 5.75 2.54
C ALA A 475 3.18 6.88 1.51
N VAL A 476 2.61 6.54 0.35
CA VAL A 476 2.20 7.51 -0.66
C VAL A 476 0.79 7.98 -0.30
N LEU A 477 0.58 9.29 -0.26
CA LEU A 477 -0.64 9.89 0.27
C LEU A 477 -1.55 10.33 -0.90
N PRO A 478 -2.83 9.90 -0.95
CA PRO A 478 -3.75 10.34 -1.98
C PRO A 478 -4.02 11.85 -1.88
N ARG A 479 -3.49 12.63 -2.83
CA ARG A 479 -3.45 14.10 -2.78
C ARG A 479 -4.82 14.80 -2.68
N GLU A 480 -5.87 14.14 -3.15
CA GLU A 480 -7.25 14.67 -3.19
C GLU A 480 -8.05 14.33 -1.93
N HIS A 481 -7.48 13.54 -1.03
CA HIS A 481 -8.13 13.05 0.17
C HIS A 481 -7.43 13.59 1.42
N ARG A 482 -8.16 13.57 2.54
CA ARG A 482 -7.60 13.91 3.85
C ARG A 482 -6.99 12.65 4.44
N THR A 483 -5.71 12.69 4.74
CA THR A 483 -5.00 11.55 5.32
C THR A 483 -4.42 11.93 6.67
N ASP A 484 -4.85 11.26 7.74
CA ASP A 484 -4.27 11.37 9.07
C ASP A 484 -3.20 10.28 9.25
N LEU A 485 -2.09 10.59 9.93
CA LEU A 485 -1.10 9.58 10.32
C LEU A 485 -1.41 9.09 11.73
N ARG A 486 -1.33 7.78 11.95
CA ARG A 486 -1.43 7.16 13.28
C ARG A 486 -0.20 6.32 13.58
N PHE A 487 0.22 6.36 14.84
CA PHE A 487 1.35 5.60 15.36
C PHE A 487 0.99 4.94 16.69
N LEU A 488 1.35 3.66 16.84
CA LEU A 488 1.11 2.88 18.06
C LEU A 488 2.45 2.44 18.67
N ALA A 489 2.63 2.69 19.95
CA ALA A 489 3.67 2.07 20.76
C ALA A 489 3.01 1.08 21.76
N PRO A 490 2.95 -0.23 21.45
CA PRO A 490 2.15 -1.16 22.24
C PRO A 490 2.77 -1.49 23.61
N SER A 491 4.05 -1.22 23.83
CA SER A 491 4.72 -1.48 25.10
C SER A 491 4.34 -0.44 26.16
N GLU A 492 3.86 -0.88 27.32
CA GLU A 492 3.57 0.00 28.48
C GLU A 492 4.85 0.55 29.16
N ASP A 493 6.00 -0.10 28.94
CA ASP A 493 7.24 0.20 29.67
C ASP A 493 8.13 1.22 28.94
N GLN A 494 7.91 1.42 27.64
CA GLN A 494 8.80 2.20 26.79
C GLN A 494 8.02 3.13 25.86
N GLN A 495 8.24 4.44 26.02
CA GLN A 495 7.81 5.41 25.02
C GLN A 495 8.59 5.18 23.72
N ALA A 496 7.92 5.42 22.59
CA ALA A 496 8.57 5.39 21.29
C ALA A 496 8.68 6.80 20.71
N GLN A 497 9.59 6.97 19.76
CA GLN A 497 9.73 8.20 19.00
C GLN A 497 9.76 7.86 17.51
N VAL A 498 9.00 8.60 16.71
CA VAL A 498 9.02 8.48 15.25
C VAL A 498 9.55 9.78 14.68
N THR A 499 10.59 9.67 13.86
CA THR A 499 11.07 10.79 13.04
C THR A 499 10.68 10.54 11.60
N TYR A 500 10.04 11.53 10.96
CA TYR A 500 9.53 11.43 9.60
C TYR A 500 9.75 12.72 8.82
N ARG A 501 9.64 12.64 7.49
CA ARG A 501 9.63 13.79 6.58
C ARG A 501 8.45 13.70 5.64
N LEU A 502 7.92 14.86 5.27
CA LEU A 502 6.89 14.96 4.23
C LEU A 502 7.57 15.24 2.90
N LEU A 503 7.03 14.65 1.84
CA LEU A 503 7.51 14.76 0.47
C LEU A 503 6.42 15.35 -0.42
N ASP A 504 6.81 16.17 -1.39
CA ASP A 504 5.91 16.70 -2.41
C ASP A 504 6.17 16.07 -3.79
N SER A 505 5.34 16.41 -4.77
CA SER A 505 5.45 15.90 -6.13
C SER A 505 6.57 16.55 -6.97
N GLU A 506 7.18 17.62 -6.47
CA GLU A 506 8.26 18.34 -7.17
C GLU A 506 9.65 17.84 -6.77
N GLY A 507 9.74 16.90 -5.80
CA GLY A 507 11.00 16.30 -5.34
C GLY A 507 11.54 16.94 -4.05
N GLU A 508 10.81 17.88 -3.47
CA GLU A 508 11.16 18.59 -2.26
C GLU A 508 10.71 17.83 -1.01
N ARG A 509 11.27 18.19 0.14
CA ARG A 509 10.98 17.56 1.43
C ARG A 509 11.12 18.53 2.60
N THR A 510 10.42 18.23 3.68
CA THR A 510 10.60 18.95 4.95
C THR A 510 11.91 18.56 5.64
N ASP A 511 12.30 19.36 6.63
CA ASP A 511 13.22 18.89 7.68
C ASP A 511 12.59 17.74 8.49
N ASP A 512 13.40 17.08 9.34
CA ASP A 512 12.94 16.03 10.23
C ASP A 512 11.86 16.54 11.21
N LEU A 513 10.69 15.91 11.16
CA LEU A 513 9.59 16.09 12.10
C LEU A 513 9.63 14.94 13.10
N VAL A 514 9.50 15.26 14.39
CA VAL A 514 9.61 14.30 15.48
C VAL A 514 8.28 14.22 16.22
N LEU A 515 7.77 13.00 16.36
CA LEU A 515 6.59 12.68 17.14
C LEU A 515 6.96 11.73 18.28
N GLU A 516 6.60 12.10 19.50
CA GLU A 516 6.64 11.20 20.65
C GLU A 516 5.35 10.37 20.69
N VAL A 517 5.49 9.07 20.83
CA VAL A 517 4.36 8.13 20.99
C VAL A 517 4.38 7.63 22.43
N PRO A 518 3.33 7.91 23.24
CA PRO A 518 3.31 7.48 24.63
C PRO A 518 3.32 5.95 24.74
N ALA A 519 3.96 5.44 25.79
CA ALA A 519 3.99 4.01 26.08
C ALA A 519 2.57 3.46 26.27
N GLY A 520 2.24 2.36 25.60
CA GLY A 520 0.94 1.69 25.67
C GLY A 520 -0.22 2.52 25.10
N ALA A 521 0.05 3.39 24.13
CA ALA A 521 -0.97 4.28 23.56
C ALA A 521 -0.69 4.64 22.09
N SER A 522 -1.70 5.27 21.49
CA SER A 522 -1.66 5.78 20.12
C SER A 522 -1.34 7.28 20.08
N ALA A 523 -0.64 7.71 19.04
CA ALA A 523 -0.45 9.11 18.69
C ALA A 523 -0.96 9.38 17.26
N GLU A 524 -1.44 10.59 17.02
CA GLU A 524 -2.02 11.01 15.75
C GLU A 524 -1.38 12.31 15.28
N VAL A 525 -1.11 12.39 13.97
CA VAL A 525 -0.81 13.64 13.27
C VAL A 525 -1.96 13.90 12.31
N THR A 526 -2.76 14.92 12.62
CA THR A 526 -3.94 15.24 11.82
C THR A 526 -3.54 15.78 10.45
N TYR A 527 -4.41 15.64 9.46
CA TYR A 527 -4.19 16.22 8.13
C TYR A 527 -3.98 17.73 8.18
N ASP A 528 -4.67 18.43 9.09
CA ASP A 528 -4.49 19.87 9.31
C ASP A 528 -3.04 20.17 9.74
N ASP A 529 -2.49 19.38 10.68
CA ASP A 529 -1.08 19.50 11.10
C ASP A 529 -0.11 19.14 9.97
N LEU A 530 -0.40 18.11 9.16
CA LEU A 530 0.42 17.74 8.00
C LEU A 530 0.46 18.87 6.95
N VAL A 531 -0.68 19.52 6.69
CA VAL A 531 -0.76 20.67 5.78
C VAL A 531 0.02 21.86 6.34
N ASP A 532 -0.03 22.09 7.65
CA ASP A 532 0.75 23.14 8.30
C ASP A 532 2.26 22.86 8.17
N HIS A 533 2.72 21.65 8.51
CA HIS A 533 4.11 21.24 8.34
C HIS A 533 4.59 21.30 6.87
N SER A 534 3.74 20.88 5.92
CA SER A 534 4.02 20.95 4.48
C SER A 534 4.21 22.39 4.02
N GLN A 535 3.32 23.31 4.42
CA GLN A 535 3.40 24.73 4.06
C GLN A 535 4.60 25.43 4.71
N ASP A 536 4.89 25.13 5.97
CA ASP A 536 6.05 25.67 6.68
C ASP A 536 7.37 25.17 6.09
N GLY A 537 7.39 23.93 5.61
CA GLY A 537 8.50 23.34 4.84
C GLY A 537 8.59 23.82 3.40
N GLY A 538 7.64 24.64 2.93
CA GLY A 538 7.64 25.20 1.58
C GLY A 538 7.30 24.21 0.47
N LEU A 539 6.66 23.09 0.82
CA LEU A 539 6.24 22.07 -0.14
C LEU A 539 5.11 22.59 -1.06
N ALA A 540 5.13 22.17 -2.33
CA ALA A 540 4.09 22.50 -3.30
C ALA A 540 2.78 21.74 -3.02
N ASP A 541 2.90 20.51 -2.55
CA ASP A 541 1.81 19.64 -2.16
C ASP A 541 2.23 18.63 -1.08
N LEU A 542 1.32 17.72 -0.72
CA LEU A 542 1.61 16.60 0.17
C LEU A 542 1.39 15.32 -0.63
N SER A 543 2.47 14.64 -0.97
CA SER A 543 2.44 13.45 -1.84
C SER A 543 2.87 12.17 -1.12
N ALA A 544 3.73 12.26 -0.11
CA ALA A 544 4.11 11.10 0.70
C ALA A 544 4.68 11.46 2.07
N VAL A 545 4.80 10.43 2.91
CA VAL A 545 5.56 10.45 4.16
C VAL A 545 6.64 9.37 4.12
N ILE A 546 7.83 9.69 4.63
CA ILE A 546 8.92 8.74 4.83
C ILE A 546 9.42 8.79 6.27
N ILE A 547 9.56 7.62 6.89
CA ILE A 547 10.12 7.44 8.23
C ILE A 547 11.65 7.43 8.12
N THR A 548 12.29 8.31 8.89
CA THR A 548 13.75 8.45 8.93
C THR A 548 14.35 7.74 10.14
N ALA A 549 13.59 7.61 11.23
CA ALA A 549 13.95 6.81 12.40
C ALA A 549 12.70 6.39 13.19
N GLY A 550 12.76 5.20 13.78
CA GLY A 550 11.84 4.76 14.84
C GLY A 550 12.66 4.30 16.04
N GLU A 551 12.53 4.98 17.18
CA GLU A 551 13.15 4.59 18.44
C GLU A 551 12.12 3.88 19.32
N GLY A 552 12.40 2.64 19.72
CA GLY A 552 11.42 1.77 20.37
C GLY A 552 10.61 0.94 19.36
N GLU A 553 9.72 0.10 19.87
CA GLU A 553 8.80 -0.67 19.04
C GLU A 553 7.58 0.22 18.71
N VAL A 554 7.44 0.58 17.44
CA VAL A 554 6.37 1.48 16.96
C VAL A 554 5.86 1.02 15.60
N PHE A 555 4.54 1.07 15.45
CA PHE A 555 3.81 0.71 14.24
C PHE A 555 3.11 1.94 13.70
N GLY A 556 2.91 2.01 12.39
CA GLY A 556 2.31 3.16 11.74
C GLY A 556 1.25 2.79 10.72
N GLY A 557 0.29 3.66 10.55
CA GLY A 557 -0.76 3.55 9.55
C GLY A 557 -1.27 4.93 9.14
N THR A 558 -2.10 4.94 8.11
CA THR A 558 -2.81 6.13 7.65
C THR A 558 -4.30 5.87 7.65
N VAL A 559 -5.09 6.89 7.96
CA VAL A 559 -6.55 6.88 7.81
C VAL A 559 -6.91 7.95 6.80
N THR A 560 -7.37 7.52 5.63
CA THR A 560 -7.71 8.40 4.52
C THR A 560 -9.22 8.56 4.42
N ARG A 561 -9.70 9.77 4.18
CA ARG A 561 -11.13 10.09 4.05
C ARG A 561 -11.41 11.04 2.90
N ASP A 562 -12.55 10.85 2.24
CA ASP A 562 -13.07 11.76 1.23
C ASP A 562 -14.06 12.78 1.81
N GLU A 563 -14.64 13.64 0.95
CA GLU A 563 -15.63 14.65 1.38
C GLU A 563 -17.03 14.05 1.61
N ALA A 564 -17.33 12.89 1.04
CA ALA A 564 -18.61 12.19 1.15
C ALA A 564 -18.70 11.29 2.39
N GLY A 565 -17.59 11.04 3.07
CA GLY A 565 -17.48 10.21 4.26
C GLY A 565 -16.92 8.81 4.01
N GLY A 566 -16.54 8.49 2.77
CA GLY A 566 -15.79 7.28 2.45
C GLY A 566 -14.43 7.31 3.13
N PHE A 567 -13.93 6.14 3.54
CA PHE A 567 -12.71 6.04 4.31
C PHE A 567 -11.97 4.72 4.08
N THR A 568 -10.64 4.75 4.23
CA THR A 568 -9.81 3.55 4.19
C THR A 568 -8.62 3.69 5.13
N SER A 569 -8.14 2.56 5.67
CA SER A 569 -6.99 2.50 6.57
C SER A 569 -5.89 1.65 5.96
N THR A 570 -4.68 2.18 5.89
CA THR A 570 -3.54 1.48 5.27
C THR A 570 -2.31 1.48 6.19
N PRO A 571 -1.57 0.37 6.28
CA PRO A 571 -0.35 0.33 7.07
C PRO A 571 0.76 1.16 6.40
N ILE A 572 1.62 1.79 7.20
CA ILE A 572 2.89 2.33 6.74
C ILE A 572 3.88 1.16 6.67
N VAL A 573 4.38 0.86 5.48
CA VAL A 573 5.21 -0.32 5.23
C VAL A 573 6.65 0.06 4.88
N PRO A 574 7.63 -0.83 5.09
CA PRO A 574 8.99 -0.65 4.59
C PRO A 574 9.03 -0.46 3.07
N ILE A 575 9.54 0.67 2.60
CA ILE A 575 9.82 0.89 1.18
C ILE A 575 11.17 0.21 0.90
N SER A 576 11.14 -1.10 0.71
CA SER A 576 12.35 -1.91 0.59
C SER A 576 13.05 -1.65 -0.75
N PRO A 577 14.40 -1.61 -0.79
CA PRO A 577 15.12 -1.67 -2.06
C PRO A 577 14.87 -3.01 -2.75
N SER A 578 14.74 -2.94 -4.08
CA SER A 578 14.29 -3.93 -5.05
C SER A 578 15.10 -5.23 -5.18
N ALA A 579 15.91 -5.57 -4.18
CA ALA A 579 16.87 -6.63 -4.30
C ALA A 579 16.43 -7.94 -3.66
N GLN A 580 16.16 -8.89 -4.53
CA GLN A 580 16.00 -10.30 -4.16
C GLN A 580 17.34 -10.85 -3.63
N TYR A 581 17.35 -11.22 -2.35
CA TYR A 581 18.43 -12.02 -1.78
C TYR A 581 18.29 -13.47 -2.23
N VAL A 582 19.38 -14.06 -2.74
CA VAL A 582 19.50 -15.52 -2.80
C VAL A 582 20.23 -15.96 -1.52
N PRO A 583 19.56 -16.60 -0.55
CA PRO A 583 20.24 -17.14 0.61
C PRO A 583 21.21 -18.24 0.17
N LEU A 584 22.51 -18.01 0.36
CA LEU A 584 23.53 -19.02 0.10
C LEU A 584 23.63 -19.96 1.30
N ARG A 585 23.25 -21.23 1.09
CA ARG A 585 23.61 -22.31 2.01
C ARG A 585 25.05 -22.74 1.72
N VAL A 586 25.99 -22.34 2.56
CA VAL A 586 27.36 -22.85 2.52
C VAL A 586 27.40 -24.15 3.32
N GLU A 587 27.43 -25.30 2.66
CA GLU A 587 27.72 -26.58 3.30
C GLU A 587 29.22 -26.68 3.59
N ARG A 588 29.59 -27.05 4.83
CA ARG A 588 30.99 -27.26 5.24
C ARG A 588 31.46 -28.68 4.96
#